data_AF-A0A369H273-F1
#
_entry.id   AF-A0A369H273-F1
#
_cell.length_a   1.000
_cell.length_b   1.000
_cell.length_c   1.000
_cell.angle_alpha   90.00
_cell.angle_beta   90.00
_cell.angle_gamma   90.00
#
_symmetry.space_group_name_H-M   'P 1'
#
loop_
_entity.id
_entity.type
_entity.pdbx_description
1 polymer ?
#
loop_
_entity_poly.entity_id
_entity_poly.type
_entity_poly.pdbx_seq_one_letter_code
_entity_poly.pdbx_strand_id
1 'polypeptide(L)'
;MQQRQRQHIIITRSRPSKLSSLPPVLRPLVRAYLLGLARWLASFVASWLSLGLLQKRRHSPLRREEPPPSPADGTTAGRTLDLTLFAVTQALDVVVGELWSRRKARRVAARKWSGLDDFISRMADPMSFVASCAVIMWAWFYAPDSLPRSYNNWITSAAHVDTRLIEALRRCRTGELRYGVDTGQAPLLGSMCADYGLPREWGDPAVSIPFPCDVVHMGRGPSCEYHAWRRFSQSWLWSMYTYLPLAAALQLRRPTLRSPFKAVVSATRSSAFLATFITLFYYGVCLGRTRVGPHILGRDSSSCDRIDGGICVANGCFLCGWSILIETTSRRKDMALFAAPRAMATLLPRRFHASLQWRETLAFAASTAVVFTCVQENPRRVRGMLGGILSLAMRQ
;
A
#
# COMPACT_ATOMS: atom_id res chain seq x y z
N MET A 1 55.20 26.47 60.22
CA MET A 1 55.20 27.26 58.97
C MET A 1 54.97 26.32 57.80
N GLN A 2 53.76 26.27 57.24
CA GLN A 2 53.55 25.80 55.87
C GLN A 2 52.28 26.44 55.34
N GLN A 3 52.48 27.24 54.31
CA GLN A 3 51.53 28.12 53.64
C GLN A 3 51.30 27.54 52.23
N ARG A 4 50.14 27.85 51.64
CA ARG A 4 49.73 27.60 50.24
C ARG A 4 49.09 26.21 50.01
N GLN A 5 48.02 26.05 49.24
CA GLN A 5 47.41 26.93 48.23
C GLN A 5 45.95 26.45 48.01
N ARG A 6 44.95 27.28 48.32
CA ARG A 6 43.56 27.06 47.85
C ARG A 6 43.47 27.61 46.44
N GLN A 7 43.35 26.74 45.45
CA GLN A 7 43.02 27.13 44.08
C GLN A 7 41.58 27.65 44.04
N HIS A 8 41.43 28.94 43.76
CA HIS A 8 40.14 29.53 43.39
C HIS A 8 39.76 29.03 42.00
N ILE A 9 38.76 28.15 41.93
CA ILE A 9 38.05 27.82 40.70
C ILE A 9 37.30 29.08 40.28
N ILE A 10 37.82 29.77 39.27
CA ILE A 10 37.14 30.87 38.61
C ILE A 10 35.96 30.26 37.84
N ILE A 11 34.75 30.37 38.41
CA ILE A 11 33.50 30.07 37.71
C ILE A 11 33.38 31.11 36.60
N THR A 12 33.74 30.73 35.39
CA THR A 12 33.45 31.51 34.18
C THR A 12 31.96 31.77 34.12
N ARG A 13 31.56 33.03 34.35
CA ARG A 13 30.21 33.56 34.19
C ARG A 13 29.69 33.11 32.82
N SER A 14 28.72 32.20 32.82
CA SER A 14 28.05 31.77 31.60
C SER A 14 27.49 32.99 30.89
N ARG A 15 27.81 33.13 29.59
CA ARG A 15 27.18 34.15 28.74
C ARG A 15 25.66 34.04 28.94
N PRO A 16 24.93 35.14 29.22
CA PRO A 16 23.49 35.09 29.28
C PRO A 16 23.00 34.52 27.94
N SER A 17 22.37 33.35 28.00
CA SER A 17 21.79 32.74 26.80
C SER A 17 20.92 33.79 26.13
N LYS A 18 20.98 33.96 24.79
CA LYS A 18 20.12 34.90 24.04
C LYS A 18 18.61 34.75 24.33
N LEU A 19 18.20 33.70 25.06
CA LEU A 19 16.87 33.46 25.57
C LEU A 19 16.48 34.32 26.79
N SER A 20 17.45 34.87 27.55
CA SER A 20 17.19 35.69 28.74
C SER A 20 16.69 37.10 28.41
N SER A 21 16.88 37.57 27.18
CA SER A 21 16.36 38.85 26.68
C SER A 21 14.90 38.78 26.21
N LEU A 22 14.30 37.59 26.12
CA LEU A 22 12.89 37.42 25.74
C LEU A 22 11.95 37.60 26.95
N PRO A 23 10.71 38.09 26.75
CA PRO A 23 9.68 38.09 27.78
C PRO A 23 9.49 36.68 28.37
N PRO A 24 9.35 36.53 29.71
CA PRO A 24 9.27 35.22 30.36
C PRO A 24 8.13 34.34 29.83
N VAL A 25 7.03 34.94 29.35
CA VAL A 25 5.90 34.24 28.72
C VAL A 25 6.26 33.57 27.38
N LEU A 26 7.19 34.16 26.61
CA LEU A 26 7.59 33.66 25.29
C LEU A 26 8.75 32.66 25.35
N ARG A 27 9.56 32.69 26.42
CA ARG A 27 10.69 31.77 26.61
C ARG A 27 10.34 30.28 26.45
N PRO A 28 9.27 29.72 27.05
CA PRO A 28 8.95 28.30 26.89
C PRO A 28 8.54 27.95 25.45
N LEU A 29 7.80 28.82 24.76
CA LEU A 29 7.39 28.62 23.37
C LEU A 29 8.59 28.64 22.42
N VAL A 30 9.45 29.64 22.56
CA VAL A 30 10.67 29.76 21.73
C VAL A 30 11.63 28.60 22.02
N ARG A 31 11.77 28.18 23.29
CA ARG A 31 12.59 27.01 23.64
C ARG A 31 12.04 25.73 23.01
N ALA A 32 10.73 25.51 23.05
CA ALA A 32 10.09 24.36 22.42
C ALA A 32 10.30 24.37 20.90
N TYR A 33 10.12 25.52 20.24
CA TYR A 33 10.36 25.68 18.81
C TYR A 33 11.82 25.41 18.42
N LEU A 34 12.79 25.99 19.14
CA LEU A 34 14.21 25.77 18.89
C LEU A 34 14.63 24.31 19.10
N LEU A 35 14.09 23.65 20.13
CA LEU A 35 14.31 22.24 20.37
C LEU A 35 13.73 21.37 19.24
N GLY A 36 12.51 21.66 18.80
CA GLY A 36 11.87 20.97 17.67
C GLY A 36 12.68 21.14 16.38
N LEU A 37 13.13 22.36 16.08
CA LEU A 37 13.97 22.65 14.90
C LEU A 37 15.32 21.93 14.97
N ALA A 38 15.98 21.94 16.13
CA ALA A 38 17.25 21.25 16.33
C ALA A 38 17.11 19.73 16.13
N ARG A 39 16.04 19.13 16.67
CA ARG A 39 15.72 17.70 16.49
C ARG A 39 15.47 17.37 15.02
N TRP A 40 14.67 18.20 14.35
CA TRP A 40 14.38 18.03 12.94
C TRP A 40 15.65 18.10 12.08
N LEU A 41 16.50 19.11 12.29
CA LEU A 41 17.76 19.25 11.57
C LEU A 41 18.72 18.08 11.83
N ALA A 42 18.82 17.62 13.08
CA ALA A 42 19.66 16.47 13.42
C ALA A 42 19.17 15.19 12.72
N SER A 43 17.88 14.90 12.77
CA SER A 43 17.29 13.75 12.08
C SER A 43 17.39 13.86 10.56
N PHE A 44 17.26 15.07 10.00
CA PHE A 44 17.43 15.33 8.57
C PHE A 44 18.85 14.98 8.11
N VAL A 45 19.87 15.55 8.76
CA VAL A 45 21.28 15.32 8.40
C VAL A 45 21.65 13.84 8.57
N ALA A 46 21.24 13.22 9.68
CA ALA A 46 21.48 11.80 9.92
C ALA A 46 20.84 10.92 8.82
N SER A 47 19.60 11.21 8.44
CA SER A 47 18.88 10.45 7.41
C SER A 47 19.46 10.67 6.01
N TRP A 48 19.89 11.90 5.70
CA TRP A 48 20.55 12.23 4.44
C TRP A 48 21.83 11.42 4.25
N LEU A 49 22.70 11.42 5.27
CA LEU A 49 23.94 10.65 5.25
C LEU A 49 23.67 9.14 5.20
N SER A 50 22.71 8.65 6.00
CA SER A 50 22.35 7.22 6.05
C SER A 50 21.84 6.70 4.71
N LEU A 51 20.94 7.43 4.05
CA LEU A 51 20.47 7.03 2.72
C LEU A 51 21.56 7.13 1.68
N GLY A 52 22.40 8.18 1.75
CA GLY A 52 23.56 8.32 0.88
C GLY A 52 24.52 7.12 0.98
N LEU A 53 24.73 6.56 2.18
CA LEU A 53 25.51 5.34 2.37
C LEU A 53 24.82 4.11 1.75
N LEU A 54 23.52 3.95 1.94
CA LEU A 54 22.75 2.86 1.34
C LEU A 54 22.79 2.90 -0.18
N GLN A 55 22.69 4.09 -0.76
CA GLN A 55 22.75 4.29 -2.20
C GLN A 55 24.16 4.02 -2.79
N LYS A 56 25.22 4.27 -2.02
CA LYS A 56 26.62 3.97 -2.41
C LYS A 56 26.98 2.48 -2.27
N ARG A 57 26.27 1.72 -1.42
CA ARG A 57 26.57 0.31 -1.17
C ARG A 57 26.30 -0.53 -2.42
N ARG A 58 27.35 -1.05 -3.06
CA ARG A 58 27.25 -2.11 -4.08
C ARG A 58 26.91 -3.44 -3.37
N HIS A 59 25.96 -4.20 -3.91
CA HIS A 59 25.66 -5.54 -3.39
C HIS A 59 26.55 -6.61 -4.01
N SER A 60 26.94 -7.59 -3.18
CA SER A 60 27.64 -8.83 -3.54
C SER A 60 26.93 -9.61 -4.66
N PRO A 61 27.68 -10.37 -5.48
CA PRO A 61 27.18 -11.07 -6.68
C PRO A 61 26.13 -12.18 -6.43
N LEU A 62 25.76 -12.47 -5.17
CA LEU A 62 24.87 -13.59 -4.81
C LEU A 62 23.36 -13.29 -4.91
N ARG A 63 22.96 -12.07 -5.30
CA ARG A 63 21.55 -11.69 -5.45
C ARG A 63 21.26 -11.17 -6.86
N ARG A 64 21.66 -11.92 -7.88
CA ARG A 64 21.35 -11.61 -9.28
C ARG A 64 19.97 -12.17 -9.63
N GLU A 65 18.93 -11.43 -9.25
CA GLU A 65 17.53 -11.71 -9.63
C GLU A 65 17.04 -10.77 -10.76
N GLU A 66 17.92 -9.94 -11.32
CA GLU A 66 17.60 -8.99 -12.39
C GLU A 66 18.43 -9.26 -13.67
N PRO A 67 17.82 -9.15 -14.88
CA PRO A 67 18.57 -9.08 -16.13
C PRO A 67 19.44 -7.81 -16.14
N PRO A 68 20.64 -7.86 -16.75
CA PRO A 68 21.53 -6.71 -16.81
C PRO A 68 20.87 -5.55 -17.59
N PRO A 69 21.12 -4.29 -17.19
CA PRO A 69 20.72 -3.14 -18.00
C PRO A 69 21.39 -3.20 -19.37
N SER A 70 20.65 -2.83 -20.42
CA SER A 70 21.20 -2.60 -21.75
C SER A 70 22.30 -1.53 -21.67
N PRO A 71 23.41 -1.68 -22.42
CA PRO A 71 24.59 -0.82 -22.31
C PRO A 71 24.37 0.66 -22.72
N ALA A 72 23.16 1.03 -23.16
CA ALA A 72 22.80 2.38 -23.58
C ALA A 72 22.23 3.25 -22.44
N ASP A 73 21.77 2.67 -21.33
CA ASP A 73 21.25 3.42 -20.20
C ASP A 73 22.38 3.75 -19.22
N GLY A 74 22.63 5.04 -18.99
CA GLY A 74 23.59 5.53 -18.00
C GLY A 74 23.31 5.02 -16.58
N THR A 75 24.03 5.53 -15.58
CA THR A 75 23.82 5.12 -14.18
C THR A 75 22.36 5.36 -13.75
N THR A 76 21.57 4.30 -13.61
CA THR A 76 20.18 4.35 -13.15
C THR A 76 20.09 4.32 -11.63
N ALA A 77 19.27 5.20 -11.05
CA ALA A 77 18.92 5.26 -9.64
C ALA A 77 17.50 4.69 -9.39
N GLY A 78 17.06 4.67 -8.12
CA GLY A 78 15.76 4.15 -7.70
C GLY A 78 15.80 2.90 -6.81
N ARG A 79 16.99 2.42 -6.43
CA ARG A 79 17.16 1.24 -5.55
C ARG A 79 16.57 1.42 -4.16
N THR A 80 16.63 2.64 -3.62
CA THR A 80 16.12 2.98 -2.29
C THR A 80 14.69 3.53 -2.33
N LEU A 81 14.04 3.52 -3.50
CA LEU A 81 12.76 4.18 -3.73
C LEU A 81 11.66 3.64 -2.80
N ASP A 82 11.56 2.31 -2.63
CA ASP A 82 10.55 1.71 -1.77
C ASP A 82 10.71 2.17 -0.29
N LEU A 83 11.97 2.38 0.17
CA LEU A 83 12.24 2.94 1.51
C LEU A 83 11.86 4.43 1.58
N THR A 84 12.17 5.19 0.54
CA THR A 84 11.80 6.60 0.42
C THR A 84 10.29 6.79 0.43
N LEU A 85 9.54 6.00 -0.33
CA LEU A 85 8.08 6.05 -0.38
C LEU A 85 7.46 5.61 0.94
N PHE A 86 8.05 4.63 1.63
CA PHE A 86 7.66 4.31 2.99
C PHE A 86 7.84 5.50 3.93
N ALA A 87 9.00 6.15 3.94
CA ALA A 87 9.22 7.33 4.79
C ALA A 87 8.25 8.47 4.46
N VAL A 88 8.05 8.77 3.17
CA VAL A 88 7.13 9.82 2.69
C VAL A 88 5.69 9.54 3.12
N THR A 89 5.20 8.31 2.94
CA THR A 89 3.83 7.96 3.38
C THR A 89 3.65 8.10 4.89
N GLN A 90 4.64 7.70 5.68
CA GLN A 90 4.61 7.87 7.14
C GLN A 90 4.63 9.34 7.55
N ALA A 91 5.44 10.17 6.89
CA ALA A 91 5.48 11.60 7.15
C ALA A 91 4.16 12.29 6.79
N LEU A 92 3.59 11.96 5.64
CA LEU A 92 2.28 12.46 5.22
C LEU A 92 1.18 12.05 6.21
N ASP A 93 1.19 10.79 6.68
CA ASP A 93 0.24 10.31 7.69
C ASP A 93 0.34 11.09 9.01
N VAL A 94 1.56 11.35 9.45
CA VAL A 94 1.83 12.15 10.66
C VAL A 94 1.30 13.57 10.49
N VAL A 95 1.64 14.23 9.38
CA VAL A 95 1.23 15.62 9.11
C VAL A 95 -0.28 15.73 8.98
N VAL A 96 -0.92 14.90 8.15
CA VAL A 96 -2.38 14.89 7.97
C VAL A 96 -3.08 14.57 9.28
N GLY A 97 -2.57 13.59 10.02
CA GLY A 97 -3.12 13.21 11.32
C GLY A 97 -3.03 14.32 12.38
N GLU A 98 -1.92 15.06 12.41
CA GLU A 98 -1.72 16.19 13.32
C GLU A 98 -2.62 17.38 12.94
N LEU A 99 -2.70 17.71 11.64
CA LEU A 99 -3.63 18.73 11.14
C LEU A 99 -5.08 18.39 11.46
N TRP A 100 -5.46 17.11 11.31
CA TRP A 100 -6.80 16.63 11.66
C TRP A 100 -7.06 16.69 13.16
N SER A 101 -6.09 16.30 13.99
CA SER A 101 -6.17 16.41 15.45
C SER A 101 -6.43 17.86 15.90
N ARG A 102 -5.67 18.82 15.34
CA ARG A 102 -5.85 20.25 15.61
C ARG A 102 -7.20 20.77 15.12
N ARG A 103 -7.66 20.31 13.95
CA ARG A 103 -9.01 20.64 13.44
C ARG A 103 -10.09 20.11 14.38
N LYS A 104 -9.98 18.86 14.82
CA LYS A 104 -10.91 18.23 15.77
C LYS A 104 -10.95 18.98 17.08
N ALA A 105 -9.81 19.29 17.69
CA ALA A 105 -9.73 20.06 18.93
C ALA A 105 -10.43 21.43 18.79
N ARG A 106 -10.17 22.17 17.70
CA ARG A 106 -10.82 23.47 17.42
C ARG A 106 -12.34 23.35 17.26
N ARG A 107 -12.80 22.37 16.48
CA ARG A 107 -14.23 22.14 16.22
C ARG A 107 -15.00 21.69 17.45
N VAL A 108 -14.39 20.82 18.28
CA VAL A 108 -14.96 20.38 19.55
C VAL A 108 -15.03 21.53 20.55
N ALA A 109 -13.97 22.34 20.69
CA ALA A 109 -13.97 23.53 21.53
C ALA A 109 -15.05 24.54 21.11
N ALA A 110 -15.27 24.68 19.80
CA ALA A 110 -16.33 25.54 19.25
C ALA A 110 -17.74 24.90 19.26
N ARG A 111 -17.92 23.67 19.79
CA ARG A 111 -19.17 22.88 19.73
C ARG A 111 -19.75 22.71 18.30
N LYS A 112 -18.88 22.72 17.29
CA LYS A 112 -19.22 22.60 15.85
C LYS A 112 -18.81 21.26 15.24
N TRP A 113 -18.58 20.24 16.08
CA TRP A 113 -18.24 18.89 15.60
C TRP A 113 -19.51 18.18 15.14
N SER A 114 -19.55 17.81 13.86
CA SER A 114 -20.74 17.24 13.21
C SER A 114 -20.63 15.72 13.04
N GLY A 115 -21.76 15.06 12.74
CA GLY A 115 -21.77 13.64 12.37
C GLY A 115 -20.92 13.34 11.12
N LEU A 116 -20.84 14.28 10.18
CA LEU A 116 -19.96 14.17 9.01
C LEU A 116 -18.48 14.14 9.39
N ASP A 117 -18.06 14.96 10.36
CA ASP A 117 -16.66 14.95 10.84
C ASP A 117 -16.30 13.61 11.52
N ASP A 118 -17.26 12.99 12.23
CA ASP A 118 -17.10 11.66 12.81
C ASP A 118 -17.02 10.58 11.73
N PHE A 119 -17.90 10.63 10.73
CA PHE A 119 -17.87 9.71 9.59
C PHE A 119 -16.54 9.77 8.82
N ILE A 120 -16.05 10.98 8.49
CA ILE A 120 -14.74 11.17 7.83
C ILE A 120 -13.63 10.55 8.68
N SER A 121 -13.64 10.78 9.99
CA SER A 121 -12.64 10.22 10.90
C SER A 121 -12.64 8.69 10.92
N ARG A 122 -13.82 8.06 10.84
CA ARG A 122 -13.97 6.59 10.81
C ARG A 122 -13.59 5.99 9.46
N MET A 123 -13.86 6.70 8.37
CA MET A 123 -13.65 6.21 7.01
C MET A 123 -12.27 6.52 6.43
N ALA A 124 -11.47 7.38 7.07
CA ALA A 124 -10.13 7.75 6.58
C ALA A 124 -9.23 6.52 6.28
N ASP A 125 -9.09 5.60 7.24
CA ASP A 125 -8.26 4.40 7.07
C ASP A 125 -8.84 3.43 6.02
N PRO A 126 -10.14 3.06 6.05
CA PRO A 126 -10.77 2.28 4.98
C PRO A 126 -10.61 2.90 3.59
N MET A 127 -10.88 4.19 3.44
CA MET A 127 -10.80 4.88 2.14
C MET A 127 -9.36 4.94 1.62
N SER A 128 -8.40 5.22 2.50
CA SER A 128 -6.97 5.18 2.12
C SER A 128 -6.56 3.80 1.63
N PHE A 129 -7.06 2.73 2.26
CA PHE A 129 -6.79 1.37 1.83
C PHE A 129 -7.48 1.05 0.50
N VAL A 130 -8.76 1.40 0.34
CA VAL A 130 -9.53 1.21 -0.91
C VAL A 130 -8.82 1.89 -2.08
N ALA A 131 -8.44 3.16 -1.92
CA ALA A 131 -7.71 3.90 -2.95
C ALA A 131 -6.35 3.24 -3.28
N SER A 132 -5.60 2.82 -2.26
CA SER A 132 -4.31 2.15 -2.45
C SER A 132 -4.46 0.82 -3.20
N CYS A 133 -5.43 -0.01 -2.80
CA CYS A 133 -5.71 -1.29 -3.44
C CYS A 133 -6.21 -1.13 -4.86
N ALA A 134 -7.05 -0.14 -5.14
CA ALA A 134 -7.54 0.12 -6.50
C ALA A 134 -6.37 0.40 -7.45
N VAL A 135 -5.45 1.27 -7.05
CA VAL A 135 -4.24 1.61 -7.82
C VAL A 135 -3.31 0.39 -7.96
N ILE A 136 -3.07 -0.36 -6.88
CA ILE A 136 -2.22 -1.56 -6.92
C ILE A 136 -2.78 -2.62 -7.86
N MET A 137 -4.07 -2.94 -7.74
CA MET A 137 -4.69 -3.97 -8.57
C MET A 137 -4.74 -3.53 -10.03
N TRP A 138 -5.00 -2.25 -10.29
CA TRP A 138 -4.93 -1.69 -11.64
C TRP A 138 -3.53 -1.82 -12.25
N ALA A 139 -2.49 -1.48 -11.47
CA ALA A 139 -1.10 -1.62 -11.88
C ALA A 139 -0.72 -3.09 -12.12
N TRP A 140 -1.18 -4.03 -11.28
CA TRP A 140 -0.94 -5.46 -11.50
C TRP A 140 -1.52 -5.95 -12.84
N PHE A 141 -2.70 -5.45 -13.23
CA PHE A 141 -3.26 -5.73 -14.55
C PHE A 141 -2.46 -5.06 -15.66
N TYR A 142 -2.26 -3.74 -15.64
CA TYR A 142 -1.86 -3.00 -16.85
C TYR A 142 -0.42 -2.46 -16.85
N ALA A 143 0.26 -2.46 -15.71
CA ALA A 143 1.64 -1.99 -15.58
C ALA A 143 2.39 -2.82 -14.50
N PRO A 144 2.50 -4.16 -14.64
CA PRO A 144 3.05 -5.01 -13.60
C PRO A 144 4.49 -4.63 -13.24
N ASP A 145 5.29 -4.12 -14.18
CA ASP A 145 6.67 -3.70 -13.91
C ASP A 145 6.81 -2.52 -12.93
N SER A 146 5.72 -1.82 -12.64
CA SER A 146 5.68 -0.75 -11.64
C SER A 146 5.63 -1.29 -10.19
N LEU A 147 5.33 -2.58 -10.00
CA LEU A 147 5.28 -3.25 -8.69
C LEU A 147 6.55 -4.10 -8.45
N PRO A 148 6.95 -4.34 -7.18
CA PRO A 148 8.05 -5.26 -6.90
C PRO A 148 7.72 -6.68 -7.39
N ARG A 149 8.68 -7.37 -8.03
CA ARG A 149 8.49 -8.72 -8.59
C ARG A 149 7.91 -9.72 -7.59
N SER A 150 8.43 -9.75 -6.35
CA SER A 150 7.93 -10.63 -5.29
C SER A 150 6.48 -10.36 -4.93
N TYR A 151 6.06 -9.09 -5.00
CA TYR A 151 4.69 -8.69 -4.72
C TYR A 151 3.75 -9.05 -5.88
N ASN A 152 4.17 -8.84 -7.14
CA ASN A 152 3.44 -9.33 -8.31
C ASN A 152 3.23 -10.85 -8.24
N ASN A 153 4.30 -11.60 -7.98
CA ASN A 153 4.22 -13.05 -7.88
C ASN A 153 3.26 -13.47 -6.76
N TRP A 154 3.28 -12.77 -5.62
CA TRP A 154 2.34 -13.04 -4.54
C TRP A 154 0.89 -12.77 -4.94
N ILE A 155 0.59 -11.63 -5.61
CA ILE A 155 -0.76 -11.32 -6.09
C ILE A 155 -1.21 -12.36 -7.12
N THR A 156 -0.36 -12.71 -8.09
CA THR A 156 -0.66 -13.71 -9.11
C THR A 156 -0.99 -15.07 -8.50
N SER A 157 -0.18 -15.51 -7.52
CA SER A 157 -0.44 -16.75 -6.78
C SER A 157 -1.76 -16.70 -6.01
N ALA A 158 -2.06 -15.57 -5.34
CA ALA A 158 -3.30 -15.41 -4.59
C ALA A 158 -4.54 -15.34 -5.49
N ALA A 159 -4.41 -14.78 -6.70
CA ALA A 159 -5.53 -14.59 -7.62
C ALA A 159 -6.07 -15.90 -8.17
N HIS A 160 -5.25 -16.94 -8.32
CA HIS A 160 -5.62 -18.22 -8.95
C HIS A 160 -6.38 -18.03 -10.28
N VAL A 161 -5.92 -17.08 -11.09
CA VAL A 161 -6.51 -16.76 -12.41
C VAL A 161 -5.66 -17.36 -13.51
N ASP A 162 -6.30 -17.80 -14.60
CA ASP A 162 -5.56 -18.12 -15.82
C ASP A 162 -4.98 -16.83 -16.42
N THR A 163 -3.67 -16.81 -16.66
CA THR A 163 -2.98 -15.61 -17.15
C THR A 163 -3.45 -15.20 -18.54
N ARG A 164 -4.01 -16.12 -19.34
CA ARG A 164 -4.60 -15.83 -20.65
C ARG A 164 -5.80 -14.91 -20.56
N LEU A 165 -6.57 -14.93 -19.47
CA LEU A 165 -7.67 -13.98 -19.23
C LEU A 165 -7.15 -12.56 -18.98
N ILE A 166 -6.09 -12.43 -18.18
CA ILE A 166 -5.45 -11.12 -17.95
C ILE A 166 -4.92 -10.57 -19.27
N GLU A 167 -4.26 -11.43 -20.06
CA GLU A 167 -3.71 -11.07 -21.35
C GLU A 167 -4.80 -10.66 -22.34
N ALA A 168 -5.92 -11.37 -22.38
CA ALA A 168 -7.06 -10.99 -23.23
C ALA A 168 -7.62 -9.61 -22.85
N LEU A 169 -7.75 -9.30 -21.56
CA LEU A 169 -8.19 -7.97 -21.08
C LEU A 169 -7.17 -6.87 -21.40
N ARG A 170 -5.86 -7.18 -21.38
CA ARG A 170 -4.81 -6.25 -21.83
C ARG A 170 -4.92 -5.96 -23.32
N ARG A 171 -5.09 -7.00 -24.15
CA ARG A 171 -5.26 -6.86 -25.60
C ARG A 171 -6.55 -6.15 -25.98
N CYS A 172 -7.61 -6.34 -25.20
CA CYS A 172 -8.85 -5.58 -25.34
C CYS A 172 -8.60 -4.08 -25.08
N ARG A 173 -7.80 -3.75 -24.05
CA ARG A 173 -7.42 -2.37 -23.74
C ARG A 173 -6.52 -1.73 -24.81
N THR A 174 -5.58 -2.47 -25.40
CA THR A 174 -4.70 -1.95 -26.47
C THR A 174 -5.39 -1.92 -27.83
N GLY A 175 -6.56 -2.56 -27.96
CA GLY A 175 -7.30 -2.67 -29.22
C GLY A 175 -6.78 -3.77 -30.15
N GLU A 176 -5.85 -4.61 -29.69
CA GLU A 176 -5.38 -5.80 -30.41
C GLU A 176 -6.45 -6.90 -30.46
N LEU A 177 -7.26 -7.01 -29.41
CA LEU A 177 -8.44 -7.86 -29.36
C LEU A 177 -9.67 -6.96 -29.42
N ARG A 178 -10.57 -7.22 -30.38
CA ARG A 178 -11.79 -6.43 -30.59
C ARG A 178 -12.98 -7.35 -30.83
N TYR A 179 -14.11 -7.05 -30.19
CA TYR A 179 -15.34 -7.79 -30.38
C TYR A 179 -15.93 -7.58 -31.78
N GLY A 180 -16.39 -8.67 -32.41
CA GLY A 180 -17.00 -8.67 -33.74
C GLY A 180 -16.02 -8.48 -34.90
N VAL A 181 -14.71 -8.52 -34.63
CA VAL A 181 -13.66 -8.42 -35.66
C VAL A 181 -12.67 -9.55 -35.46
N ASP A 182 -12.41 -10.33 -36.51
CA ASP A 182 -11.32 -11.30 -36.49
C ASP A 182 -9.97 -10.55 -36.60
N THR A 183 -9.30 -10.47 -35.46
CA THR A 183 -7.98 -9.85 -35.29
C THR A 183 -6.86 -10.90 -35.18
N GLY A 184 -7.18 -12.18 -35.42
CA GLY A 184 -6.25 -13.30 -35.20
C GLY A 184 -6.01 -13.65 -33.73
N GLN A 185 -6.78 -13.07 -32.80
CA GLN A 185 -6.61 -13.27 -31.35
C GLN A 185 -7.38 -14.47 -30.78
N ALA A 186 -8.25 -15.11 -31.58
CA ALA A 186 -9.06 -16.27 -31.16
C ALA A 186 -8.27 -17.42 -30.51
N PRO A 187 -7.03 -17.77 -30.94
CA PRO A 187 -6.26 -18.84 -30.31
C PRO A 187 -5.96 -18.62 -28.81
N LEU A 188 -5.89 -17.36 -28.35
CA LEU A 188 -5.55 -17.03 -26.96
C LEU A 188 -6.55 -17.65 -25.97
N LEU A 189 -7.82 -17.23 -26.04
CA LEU A 189 -8.87 -17.78 -25.20
C LEU A 189 -9.42 -19.11 -25.74
N GLY A 190 -9.29 -19.38 -27.05
CA GLY A 190 -9.65 -20.68 -27.62
C GLY A 190 -8.83 -21.83 -27.01
N SER A 191 -7.53 -21.64 -26.80
CA SER A 191 -6.69 -22.63 -26.10
C SER A 191 -7.13 -22.82 -24.64
N MET A 192 -7.55 -21.74 -23.98
CA MET A 192 -8.06 -21.81 -22.62
C MET A 192 -9.38 -22.58 -22.55
N CYS A 193 -10.28 -22.34 -23.50
CA CYS A 193 -11.53 -23.09 -23.59
C CYS A 193 -11.26 -24.58 -23.73
N ALA A 194 -10.30 -24.97 -24.58
CA ALA A 194 -9.92 -26.37 -24.74
C ALA A 194 -9.42 -27.02 -23.43
N ASP A 195 -8.55 -26.34 -22.67
CA ASP A 195 -8.01 -26.86 -21.40
C ASP A 195 -9.09 -27.06 -20.33
N TYR A 196 -10.16 -26.26 -20.35
CA TYR A 196 -11.29 -26.36 -19.43
C TYR A 196 -12.48 -27.17 -19.98
N GLY A 197 -12.35 -27.78 -21.16
CA GLY A 197 -13.42 -28.57 -21.78
C GLY A 197 -14.61 -27.74 -22.28
N LEU A 198 -14.39 -26.47 -22.61
CA LEU A 198 -15.37 -25.54 -23.18
C LEU A 198 -15.26 -25.47 -24.72
N PRO A 199 -16.34 -25.11 -25.44
CA PRO A 199 -16.28 -24.90 -26.88
C PRO A 199 -15.25 -23.83 -27.26
N ARG A 200 -14.37 -24.14 -28.22
CA ARG A 200 -13.27 -23.25 -28.64
C ARG A 200 -13.77 -21.92 -29.20
N GLU A 201 -14.90 -21.95 -29.89
CA GLU A 201 -15.62 -20.79 -30.42
C GLU A 201 -16.03 -19.77 -29.34
N TRP A 202 -16.20 -20.18 -28.08
CA TRP A 202 -16.49 -19.24 -26.99
C TRP A 202 -15.31 -18.34 -26.63
N GLY A 203 -14.10 -18.71 -27.05
CA GLY A 203 -12.90 -17.90 -26.93
C GLY A 203 -12.64 -17.00 -28.14
N ASP A 204 -13.46 -17.05 -29.18
CA ASP A 204 -13.29 -16.26 -30.39
C ASP A 204 -14.02 -14.90 -30.24
N PRO A 205 -13.30 -13.75 -30.25
CA PRO A 205 -13.91 -12.44 -30.12
C PRO A 205 -14.79 -12.04 -31.32
N ALA A 206 -14.60 -12.65 -32.49
CA ALA A 206 -15.42 -12.40 -33.67
C ALA A 206 -16.79 -13.09 -33.58
N VAL A 207 -16.86 -14.22 -32.86
CA VAL A 207 -18.06 -15.05 -32.73
C VAL A 207 -18.79 -14.79 -31.41
N SER A 208 -18.06 -14.70 -30.30
CA SER A 208 -18.61 -14.69 -28.96
C SER A 208 -18.60 -13.30 -28.33
N ILE A 209 -19.73 -12.59 -28.44
CA ILE A 209 -19.86 -11.19 -28.02
C ILE A 209 -21.00 -11.03 -27.00
N PRO A 210 -20.71 -10.65 -25.74
CA PRO A 210 -19.40 -10.69 -25.09
C PRO A 210 -18.99 -12.14 -24.76
N PHE A 211 -17.74 -12.38 -24.35
CA PHE A 211 -17.32 -13.73 -23.92
C PHE A 211 -18.27 -14.31 -22.83
N PRO A 212 -18.64 -15.59 -22.86
CA PRO A 212 -19.51 -16.18 -21.86
C PRO A 212 -18.89 -16.14 -20.46
N CYS A 213 -19.73 -16.03 -19.43
CA CYS A 213 -19.26 -16.09 -18.05
C CYS A 213 -18.52 -17.39 -17.74
N ASP A 214 -18.87 -18.50 -18.37
CA ASP A 214 -18.15 -19.78 -18.25
C ASP A 214 -16.66 -19.66 -18.61
N VAL A 215 -16.34 -18.89 -19.65
CA VAL A 215 -14.95 -18.62 -20.06
C VAL A 215 -14.27 -17.77 -18.98
N VAL A 216 -14.90 -16.67 -18.55
CA VAL A 216 -14.38 -15.77 -17.52
C VAL A 216 -14.21 -16.48 -16.16
N HIS A 217 -15.07 -17.45 -15.86
CA HIS A 217 -15.05 -18.25 -14.65
C HIS A 217 -14.16 -19.49 -14.75
N MET A 218 -13.42 -19.70 -15.86
CA MET A 218 -12.53 -20.87 -16.06
C MET A 218 -13.28 -22.21 -15.93
N GLY A 219 -14.40 -22.35 -16.65
CA GLY A 219 -15.18 -23.59 -16.72
C GLY A 219 -15.96 -23.93 -15.45
N ARG A 220 -16.34 -22.93 -14.65
CA ARG A 220 -17.07 -23.12 -13.38
C ARG A 220 -18.55 -22.77 -13.44
N GLY A 221 -19.12 -22.72 -14.64
CA GLY A 221 -20.53 -22.40 -14.87
C GLY A 221 -20.78 -20.90 -15.12
N PRO A 222 -22.00 -20.55 -15.59
CA PRO A 222 -22.36 -19.18 -15.96
C PRO A 222 -22.64 -18.26 -14.76
N SER A 223 -22.94 -18.83 -13.59
CA SER A 223 -23.36 -18.04 -12.42
C SER A 223 -22.18 -17.31 -11.76
N CYS A 224 -22.28 -15.98 -11.74
CA CYS A 224 -21.31 -15.10 -11.09
C CYS A 224 -21.33 -15.25 -9.56
N GLU A 225 -22.50 -15.47 -8.97
CA GLU A 225 -22.71 -15.67 -7.54
C GLU A 225 -22.07 -16.99 -7.08
N TYR A 226 -22.29 -18.06 -7.82
CA TYR A 226 -21.68 -19.36 -7.53
C TYR A 226 -20.15 -19.28 -7.62
N HIS A 227 -19.63 -18.66 -8.69
CA HIS A 227 -18.19 -18.45 -8.84
C HIS A 227 -17.62 -17.60 -7.68
N ALA A 228 -18.30 -16.53 -7.28
CA ALA A 228 -17.89 -15.67 -6.17
C ALA A 228 -17.82 -16.42 -4.84
N TRP A 229 -18.84 -17.22 -4.51
CA TRP A 229 -18.86 -18.04 -3.29
C TRP A 229 -17.75 -19.08 -3.30
N ARG A 230 -17.55 -19.75 -4.43
CA ARG A 230 -16.50 -20.75 -4.57
C ARG A 230 -15.10 -20.14 -4.43
N ARG A 231 -14.87 -18.99 -5.05
CA ARG A 231 -13.63 -18.21 -4.89
C ARG A 231 -13.40 -17.79 -3.45
N PHE A 232 -14.46 -17.40 -2.74
CA PHE A 232 -14.37 -17.08 -1.32
C PHE A 232 -13.88 -18.28 -0.52
N SER A 233 -14.56 -19.43 -0.64
CA SER A 233 -14.23 -20.64 0.12
C SER A 233 -12.82 -21.15 -0.15
N GLN A 234 -12.40 -21.18 -1.43
CA GLN A 234 -11.05 -21.60 -1.82
C GLN A 234 -9.97 -20.64 -1.32
N SER A 235 -10.18 -19.33 -1.50
CA SER A 235 -9.23 -18.31 -1.07
C SER A 235 -9.13 -18.25 0.46
N TRP A 236 -10.25 -18.47 1.15
CA TRP A 236 -10.28 -18.52 2.61
C TRP A 236 -9.46 -19.69 3.14
N LEU A 237 -9.64 -20.89 2.57
CA LEU A 237 -8.88 -22.07 2.94
C LEU A 237 -7.38 -21.89 2.63
N TRP A 238 -7.04 -21.41 1.44
CA TRP A 238 -5.65 -21.12 1.07
C TRP A 238 -5.01 -20.09 2.02
N SER A 239 -5.75 -19.03 2.34
CA SER A 239 -5.29 -17.98 3.24
C SER A 239 -5.11 -18.48 4.69
N MET A 240 -5.91 -19.45 5.13
CA MET A 240 -5.76 -20.08 6.45
C MET A 240 -4.40 -20.77 6.61
N TYR A 241 -3.86 -21.39 5.55
CA TYR A 241 -2.52 -21.99 5.59
C TYR A 241 -1.42 -20.98 5.92
N THR A 242 -1.60 -19.70 5.57
CA THR A 242 -0.63 -18.65 5.87
C THR A 242 -0.90 -17.98 7.23
N TYR A 243 -2.16 -17.64 7.53
CA TYR A 243 -2.48 -16.86 8.72
C TYR A 243 -2.57 -17.69 10.01
N LEU A 244 -2.95 -18.96 9.93
CA LEU A 244 -3.07 -19.81 11.13
C LEU A 244 -1.71 -20.05 11.82
N PRO A 245 -0.63 -20.44 11.11
CA PRO A 245 0.69 -20.59 11.73
C PRO A 245 1.20 -19.29 12.34
N LEU A 246 1.01 -18.16 11.63
CA LEU A 246 1.43 -16.85 12.11
C LEU A 246 0.67 -16.43 13.37
N ALA A 247 -0.66 -16.61 13.37
CA ALA A 247 -1.49 -16.31 14.54
C ALA A 247 -1.13 -17.19 15.73
N ALA A 248 -0.88 -18.49 15.51
CA ALA A 248 -0.43 -19.41 16.54
C ALA A 248 0.93 -18.98 17.11
N ALA A 249 1.92 -18.69 16.27
CA ALA A 249 3.24 -18.24 16.67
C ALA A 249 3.21 -16.96 17.52
N LEU A 250 2.33 -16.01 17.19
CA LEU A 250 2.17 -14.79 17.98
C LEU A 250 1.56 -15.07 19.35
N GLN A 251 0.63 -16.02 19.46
CA GLN A 251 0.02 -16.41 20.74
C GLN A 251 0.98 -17.20 21.63
N LEU A 252 1.98 -17.89 21.06
CA LEU A 252 3.01 -18.60 21.82
C LEU A 252 3.93 -17.67 22.63
N ARG A 253 3.99 -16.37 22.30
CA ARG A 253 4.79 -15.39 23.07
C ARG A 253 4.31 -15.20 24.50
N ARG A 254 2.99 -15.34 24.73
CA ARG A 254 2.34 -15.25 26.05
C ARG A 254 1.13 -16.19 26.07
N PRO A 255 1.37 -17.50 26.26
CA PRO A 255 0.33 -18.51 26.15
C PRO A 255 -0.71 -18.37 27.27
N THR A 256 -1.97 -18.57 26.92
CA THR A 256 -3.12 -18.64 27.82
C THR A 256 -4.00 -19.81 27.39
N LEU A 257 -4.87 -20.33 28.26
CA LEU A 257 -5.80 -21.42 27.90
C LEU A 257 -6.71 -21.08 26.69
N ARG A 258 -6.97 -19.78 26.46
CA ARG A 258 -7.75 -19.29 25.31
C ARG A 258 -6.90 -18.97 24.08
N SER A 259 -5.58 -19.12 24.14
CA SER A 259 -4.66 -18.83 23.03
C SER A 259 -4.96 -19.58 21.73
N PRO A 260 -5.25 -20.89 21.71
CA PRO A 260 -5.59 -21.57 20.46
C PRO A 260 -6.87 -21.01 19.83
N PHE A 261 -7.92 -20.80 20.63
CA PHE A 261 -9.16 -20.18 20.15
C PHE A 261 -8.92 -18.76 19.60
N LYS A 262 -8.14 -17.93 20.30
CA LYS A 262 -7.76 -16.60 19.83
C LYS A 262 -6.98 -16.65 18.52
N ALA A 263 -6.07 -17.62 18.37
CA ALA A 263 -5.32 -17.82 17.13
C ALA A 263 -6.26 -18.18 15.97
N VAL A 264 -7.18 -19.13 16.16
CA VAL A 264 -8.18 -19.51 15.15
C VAL A 264 -9.08 -18.33 14.79
N VAL A 265 -9.66 -17.63 15.75
CA VAL A 265 -10.52 -16.47 15.48
C VAL A 265 -9.76 -15.37 14.73
N SER A 266 -8.51 -15.10 15.12
CA SER A 266 -7.67 -14.12 14.44
C SER A 266 -7.35 -14.56 13.01
N ALA A 267 -6.96 -15.81 12.81
CA ALA A 267 -6.64 -16.36 11.50
C ALA A 267 -7.86 -16.37 10.59
N THR A 268 -9.01 -16.88 11.07
CA THR A 268 -10.28 -16.90 10.35
C THR A 268 -10.70 -15.51 9.90
N ARG A 269 -10.58 -14.47 10.76
CA ARG A 269 -10.89 -13.08 10.39
C ARG A 269 -9.96 -12.57 9.29
N SER A 270 -8.66 -12.77 9.43
CA SER A 270 -7.67 -12.34 8.43
C SER A 270 -7.85 -13.07 7.10
N SER A 271 -8.15 -14.36 7.14
CA SER A 271 -8.45 -15.16 5.95
C SER A 271 -9.76 -14.73 5.31
N ALA A 272 -10.79 -14.40 6.09
CA ALA A 272 -12.05 -13.87 5.57
C ALA A 272 -11.83 -12.51 4.90
N PHE A 273 -11.01 -11.63 5.49
CA PHE A 273 -10.60 -10.38 4.86
C PHE A 273 -9.99 -10.60 3.46
N LEU A 274 -9.00 -11.51 3.34
CA LEU A 274 -8.31 -11.73 2.06
C LEU A 274 -9.21 -12.46 1.05
N ALA A 275 -9.98 -13.45 1.50
CA ALA A 275 -10.95 -14.14 0.67
C ALA A 275 -12.02 -13.18 0.13
N THR A 276 -12.58 -12.31 0.98
CA THR A 276 -13.52 -11.26 0.55
C THR A 276 -12.85 -10.28 -0.41
N PHE A 277 -11.57 -9.92 -0.21
CA PHE A 277 -10.85 -9.06 -1.16
C PHE A 277 -10.85 -9.67 -2.58
N ILE A 278 -10.45 -10.94 -2.69
CA ILE A 278 -10.40 -11.66 -3.96
C ILE A 278 -11.80 -11.82 -4.55
N THR A 279 -12.77 -12.23 -3.74
CA THR A 279 -14.17 -12.40 -4.18
C THR A 279 -14.78 -11.08 -4.67
N LEU A 280 -14.60 -9.97 -3.94
CA LEU A 280 -15.10 -8.66 -4.36
C LEU A 280 -14.41 -8.19 -5.64
N PHE A 281 -13.13 -8.52 -5.84
CA PHE A 281 -12.45 -8.24 -7.10
C PHE A 281 -13.12 -8.96 -8.26
N TYR A 282 -13.20 -10.30 -8.21
CA TYR A 282 -13.80 -11.12 -9.27
C TYR A 282 -15.27 -10.78 -9.51
N TYR A 283 -16.06 -10.74 -8.44
CA TYR A 283 -17.47 -10.41 -8.54
C TYR A 283 -17.66 -8.97 -9.04
N GLY A 284 -16.79 -8.03 -8.66
CA GLY A 284 -16.77 -6.68 -9.19
C GLY A 284 -16.50 -6.62 -10.68
N VAL A 285 -15.53 -7.39 -11.18
CA VAL A 285 -15.29 -7.53 -12.63
C VAL A 285 -16.54 -8.05 -13.33
N CYS A 286 -17.13 -9.14 -12.84
CA CYS A 286 -18.34 -9.72 -13.43
C CYS A 286 -19.53 -8.76 -13.35
N LEU A 287 -19.71 -8.04 -12.25
CA LEU A 287 -20.78 -7.06 -12.05
C LEU A 287 -20.67 -5.90 -13.05
N GLY A 288 -19.45 -5.37 -13.22
CA GLY A 288 -19.15 -4.32 -14.20
C GLY A 288 -19.38 -4.83 -15.62
N ARG A 289 -19.03 -6.08 -15.88
CA ARG A 289 -19.11 -6.70 -17.21
C ARG A 289 -20.52 -7.08 -17.66
N THR A 290 -21.32 -7.64 -16.77
CA THR A 290 -22.58 -8.33 -17.15
C THR A 290 -23.84 -7.55 -16.78
N ARG A 291 -23.78 -6.70 -15.75
CA ARG A 291 -24.95 -5.99 -15.22
C ARG A 291 -24.82 -4.49 -15.39
N VAL A 292 -23.84 -3.90 -14.71
CA VAL A 292 -23.71 -2.44 -14.60
C VAL A 292 -23.23 -1.83 -15.92
N GLY A 293 -22.16 -2.37 -16.51
CA GLY A 293 -21.60 -1.86 -17.77
C GLY A 293 -22.60 -1.88 -18.91
N PRO A 294 -23.25 -3.03 -19.22
CA PRO A 294 -24.21 -3.11 -20.32
C PRO A 294 -25.44 -2.22 -20.13
N HIS A 295 -25.85 -1.96 -18.89
CA HIS A 295 -26.97 -1.06 -18.59
C HIS A 295 -26.61 0.42 -18.80
N ILE A 296 -25.34 0.79 -18.60
CA ILE A 296 -24.88 2.18 -18.73
C ILE A 296 -24.37 2.50 -20.15
N LEU A 297 -23.62 1.58 -20.77
CA LEU A 297 -22.92 1.82 -22.04
C LEU A 297 -23.59 1.21 -23.26
N GLY A 298 -24.41 0.16 -23.07
CA GLY A 298 -25.02 -0.60 -24.16
C GLY A 298 -24.42 -2.01 -24.32
N ARG A 299 -24.96 -2.76 -25.28
CA ARG A 299 -24.61 -4.16 -25.57
C ARG A 299 -23.97 -4.36 -26.95
N ASP A 300 -23.69 -3.28 -27.65
CA ASP A 300 -22.97 -3.33 -28.93
C ASP A 300 -21.50 -3.73 -28.71
N SER A 301 -20.85 -4.24 -29.77
CA SER A 301 -19.47 -4.71 -29.71
C SER A 301 -18.49 -3.64 -29.22
N SER A 302 -18.70 -2.36 -29.59
CA SER A 302 -17.86 -1.25 -29.12
C SER A 302 -18.04 -0.97 -27.63
N SER A 303 -19.26 -1.13 -27.11
CA SER A 303 -19.52 -1.10 -25.67
C SER A 303 -18.87 -2.27 -24.95
N CYS A 304 -18.90 -3.48 -25.50
CA CYS A 304 -18.18 -4.63 -24.97
C CYS A 304 -16.67 -4.37 -24.92
N ASP A 305 -16.09 -3.80 -25.98
CA ASP A 305 -14.67 -3.39 -26.01
C ASP A 305 -14.35 -2.39 -24.90
N ARG A 306 -15.19 -1.37 -24.69
CA ARG A 306 -15.00 -0.38 -23.60
C ARG A 306 -15.12 -1.01 -22.22
N ILE A 307 -16.05 -1.96 -22.05
CA ILE A 307 -16.28 -2.64 -20.78
C ILE A 307 -15.09 -3.51 -20.41
N ASP A 308 -14.68 -4.42 -21.32
CA ASP A 308 -13.58 -5.36 -21.07
C ASP A 308 -12.18 -4.72 -21.27
N GLY A 309 -12.10 -3.58 -21.96
CA GLY A 309 -10.89 -2.76 -22.10
C GLY A 309 -10.49 -1.98 -20.84
N GLY A 310 -11.29 -2.07 -19.77
CA GLY A 310 -10.82 -1.72 -18.43
C GLY A 310 -11.89 -1.26 -17.45
N ILE A 311 -13.13 -0.98 -17.87
CA ILE A 311 -14.18 -0.55 -16.94
C ILE A 311 -14.55 -1.69 -15.98
N CYS A 312 -14.63 -2.93 -16.46
CA CYS A 312 -14.90 -4.08 -15.61
C CYS A 312 -13.77 -4.29 -14.58
N VAL A 313 -12.51 -4.19 -15.00
CA VAL A 313 -11.33 -4.27 -14.12
C VAL A 313 -11.32 -3.13 -13.10
N ALA A 314 -11.60 -1.89 -13.52
CA ALA A 314 -11.68 -0.74 -12.63
C ALA A 314 -12.75 -0.95 -11.54
N ASN A 315 -13.90 -1.53 -11.88
CA ASN A 315 -14.94 -1.84 -10.92
C ASN A 315 -14.47 -2.89 -9.90
N GLY A 316 -13.78 -3.94 -10.35
CA GLY A 316 -13.14 -4.92 -9.47
C GLY A 316 -12.10 -4.29 -8.53
N CYS A 317 -11.22 -3.43 -9.07
CA CYS A 317 -10.21 -2.68 -8.33
C CYS A 317 -10.82 -1.79 -7.24
N PHE A 318 -11.93 -1.12 -7.54
CA PHE A 318 -12.62 -0.27 -6.58
C PHE A 318 -13.30 -1.09 -5.47
N LEU A 319 -13.97 -2.19 -5.82
CA LEU A 319 -14.75 -2.98 -4.87
C LEU A 319 -13.89 -3.80 -3.92
N CYS A 320 -12.75 -4.35 -4.38
CA CYS A 320 -11.96 -5.29 -3.60
C CYS A 320 -11.45 -4.72 -2.27
N GLY A 321 -11.11 -3.43 -2.23
CA GLY A 321 -10.57 -2.77 -1.04
C GLY A 321 -11.54 -2.70 0.14
N TRP A 322 -12.85 -2.78 -0.11
CA TRP A 322 -13.87 -2.69 0.95
C TRP A 322 -13.84 -3.88 1.92
N SER A 323 -13.16 -4.97 1.56
CA SER A 323 -12.97 -6.11 2.46
C SER A 323 -12.29 -5.72 3.78
N ILE A 324 -11.55 -4.61 3.82
CA ILE A 324 -10.89 -4.08 5.03
C ILE A 324 -11.86 -3.89 6.22
N LEU A 325 -13.15 -3.69 5.95
CA LEU A 325 -14.16 -3.56 6.98
C LEU A 325 -14.35 -4.84 7.82
N ILE A 326 -13.89 -6.00 7.35
CA ILE A 326 -13.89 -7.26 8.11
C ILE A 326 -12.83 -7.22 9.22
N GLU A 327 -11.72 -6.48 9.02
CA GLU A 327 -10.66 -6.42 10.01
C GLU A 327 -10.95 -5.45 11.16
N THR A 328 -10.22 -5.63 12.25
CA THR A 328 -10.18 -4.77 13.44
C THR A 328 -9.57 -3.41 13.12
N THR A 329 -10.04 -2.36 13.79
CA THR A 329 -9.60 -0.97 13.56
C THR A 329 -8.07 -0.79 13.63
N SER A 330 -7.39 -1.47 14.56
CA SER A 330 -5.94 -1.43 14.65
C SER A 330 -5.27 -1.98 13.39
N ARG A 331 -5.74 -3.12 12.87
CA ARG A 331 -5.18 -3.73 11.66
C ARG A 331 -5.53 -2.97 10.40
N ARG A 332 -6.73 -2.36 10.31
CA ARG A 332 -7.09 -1.51 9.15
C ARG A 332 -6.05 -0.41 8.93
N LYS A 333 -5.64 0.23 10.02
CA LYS A 333 -4.60 1.26 10.01
C LYS A 333 -3.24 0.73 9.53
N ASP A 334 -2.81 -0.42 10.05
CA ASP A 334 -1.55 -1.05 9.64
C ASP A 334 -1.57 -1.46 8.16
N MET A 335 -2.69 -1.98 7.68
CA MET A 335 -2.87 -2.40 6.30
C MET A 335 -2.92 -1.21 5.33
N ALA A 336 -3.59 -0.12 5.71
CA ALA A 336 -3.58 1.13 4.94
C ALA A 336 -2.15 1.68 4.79
N LEU A 337 -1.40 1.76 5.90
CA LEU A 337 0.00 2.22 5.91
C LEU A 337 0.96 1.26 5.21
N PHE A 338 0.61 -0.03 5.10
CA PHE A 338 1.36 -1.01 4.34
C PHE A 338 1.09 -0.91 2.82
N ALA A 339 -0.16 -0.66 2.43
CA ALA A 339 -0.57 -0.58 1.03
C ALA A 339 -0.18 0.76 0.38
N ALA A 340 -0.33 1.87 1.09
CA ALA A 340 -0.08 3.22 0.58
C ALA A 340 1.29 3.40 -0.12
N PRO A 341 2.44 3.01 0.47
CA PRO A 341 3.73 3.22 -0.20
C PRO A 341 3.88 2.39 -1.47
N ARG A 342 3.26 1.20 -1.53
CA ARG A 342 3.25 0.36 -2.73
C ARG A 342 2.38 0.97 -3.82
N ALA A 343 1.23 1.54 -3.46
CA ALA A 343 0.39 2.28 -4.39
C ALA A 343 1.13 3.49 -4.97
N MET A 344 1.80 4.29 -4.13
CA MET A 344 2.63 5.41 -4.62
C MET A 344 3.76 4.94 -5.55
N ALA A 345 4.34 3.76 -5.30
CA ALA A 345 5.39 3.21 -6.15
C ALA A 345 4.92 2.90 -7.58
N THR A 346 3.62 2.69 -7.78
CA THR A 346 3.06 2.48 -9.14
C THR A 346 2.86 3.77 -9.93
N LEU A 347 2.83 4.92 -9.23
CA LEU A 347 2.63 6.24 -9.84
C LEU A 347 3.95 6.91 -10.24
N LEU A 348 5.07 6.34 -9.84
CA LEU A 348 6.41 6.87 -10.05
C LEU A 348 7.26 5.88 -10.83
N PRO A 349 8.18 6.34 -11.68
CA PRO A 349 9.09 5.45 -12.38
C PRO A 349 10.02 4.76 -11.38
N ARG A 350 10.08 3.43 -11.39
CA ARG A 350 10.98 2.66 -10.50
C ARG A 350 12.46 2.91 -10.78
N ARG A 351 12.78 3.25 -12.02
CA ARG A 351 14.14 3.58 -12.46
C ARG A 351 14.14 5.00 -13.03
N PHE A 352 15.09 5.80 -12.59
CA PHE A 352 15.25 7.17 -13.07
C PHE A 352 16.73 7.52 -13.16
N HIS A 353 17.05 8.60 -13.86
CA HIS A 353 18.44 9.02 -14.09
C HIS A 353 19.13 9.41 -12.77
N ALA A 354 20.40 8.99 -12.56
CA ALA A 354 21.11 9.26 -11.31
C ALA A 354 21.24 10.75 -10.94
N SER A 355 21.16 11.66 -11.91
CA SER A 355 21.14 13.11 -11.64
C SER A 355 19.96 13.55 -10.77
N LEU A 356 18.87 12.77 -10.71
CA LEU A 356 17.70 13.07 -9.89
C LEU A 356 17.75 12.40 -8.50
N GLN A 357 18.78 11.62 -8.20
CA GLN A 357 18.89 10.86 -6.95
C GLN A 357 18.91 11.74 -5.70
N TRP A 358 19.42 12.98 -5.80
CA TRP A 358 19.35 13.93 -4.69
C TRP A 358 17.92 14.29 -4.28
N ARG A 359 16.94 14.24 -5.22
CA ARG A 359 15.52 14.49 -4.93
C ARG A 359 14.95 13.39 -4.04
N GLU A 360 15.35 12.14 -4.32
CA GLU A 360 14.99 11.00 -3.49
C GLU A 360 15.58 11.15 -2.08
N THR A 361 16.87 11.48 -1.98
CA THR A 361 17.56 11.68 -0.70
C THR A 361 16.94 12.82 0.11
N LEU A 362 16.59 13.93 -0.54
CA LEU A 362 15.90 15.04 0.09
C LEU A 362 14.52 14.63 0.62
N ALA A 363 13.71 13.95 -0.21
CA ALA A 363 12.39 13.50 0.18
C ALA A 363 12.45 12.53 1.38
N PHE A 364 13.37 11.57 1.35
CA PHE A 364 13.58 10.64 2.46
C PHE A 364 14.05 11.34 3.73
N ALA A 365 15.05 12.22 3.63
CA ALA A 365 15.62 12.92 4.79
C ALA A 365 14.59 13.84 5.46
N ALA A 366 13.84 14.62 4.66
CA ALA A 366 12.77 15.48 5.15
C ALA A 366 11.66 14.66 5.82
N SER A 367 11.23 13.57 5.18
CA SER A 367 10.16 12.71 5.70
C SER A 367 10.55 12.02 7.00
N THR A 368 11.77 11.48 7.06
CA THR A 368 12.29 10.83 8.26
C THR A 368 12.44 11.86 9.39
N ALA A 369 12.92 13.07 9.10
CA ALA A 369 12.99 14.15 10.08
C ALA A 369 11.61 14.50 10.69
N VAL A 370 10.57 14.56 9.86
CA VAL A 370 9.18 14.76 10.33
C VAL A 370 8.75 13.63 11.28
N VAL A 371 8.95 12.38 10.87
CA VAL A 371 8.54 11.22 11.68
C VAL A 371 9.28 11.19 13.02
N PHE A 372 10.61 11.33 13.03
CA PHE A 372 11.41 11.28 14.27
C PHE A 372 11.13 12.46 15.21
N THR A 373 10.95 13.66 14.68
CA THR A 373 10.54 14.82 15.49
C THR A 373 9.18 14.55 16.13
N CYS A 374 8.24 14.00 15.37
CA CYS A 374 6.93 13.64 15.90
C CYS A 374 6.99 12.55 16.97
N VAL A 375 7.86 11.52 16.83
CA VAL A 375 7.98 10.49 17.88
C VAL A 375 8.50 11.10 19.19
N GLN A 376 9.44 12.03 19.11
CA GLN A 376 10.01 12.68 20.30
C GLN A 376 9.04 13.62 21.00
N GLU A 377 8.20 14.34 20.25
CA GLU A 377 7.25 15.31 20.81
C GLU A 377 5.91 14.67 21.18
N ASN A 378 5.38 13.78 20.34
CA ASN A 378 4.11 13.13 20.52
C ASN A 378 4.15 11.67 19.99
N PRO A 379 4.73 10.73 20.75
CA PRO A 379 4.94 9.35 20.29
C PRO A 379 3.64 8.62 19.95
N ARG A 380 2.50 9.04 20.52
CA ARG A 380 1.17 8.46 20.23
C ARG A 380 0.65 8.81 18.83
N ARG A 381 1.22 9.83 18.17
CA ARG A 381 0.80 10.31 16.85
C ARG A 381 1.35 9.44 15.71
N VAL A 382 2.52 8.85 15.88
CA VAL A 382 3.05 7.91 14.89
C VAL A 382 2.26 6.61 14.97
N ARG A 383 1.58 6.30 13.87
CA ARG A 383 0.61 5.22 13.82
C ARG A 383 1.26 3.92 13.36
N GLY A 384 0.70 2.83 13.87
CA GLY A 384 0.87 1.48 13.34
C GLY A 384 2.08 0.76 13.92
N MET A 385 2.51 -0.30 13.26
CA MET A 385 3.66 -1.09 13.69
C MET A 385 4.92 -0.22 13.88
N LEU A 386 5.15 0.75 13.00
CA LEU A 386 6.30 1.66 13.09
C LEU A 386 6.25 2.47 14.39
N GLY A 387 5.10 3.04 14.75
CA GLY A 387 4.94 3.76 16.01
C GLY A 387 5.21 2.88 17.23
N GLY A 388 4.75 1.63 17.19
CA GLY A 388 5.05 0.64 18.23
C GLY A 388 6.55 0.38 18.39
N ILE A 389 7.25 0.11 17.29
CA ILE A 389 8.69 -0.16 17.29
C ILE A 389 9.50 1.06 17.73
N LEU A 390 9.22 2.25 17.16
CA LEU A 390 9.93 3.48 17.51
C LEU A 390 9.70 3.85 18.98
N SER A 391 8.48 3.67 19.49
CA SER A 391 8.19 3.92 20.91
C SER A 391 8.94 2.96 21.85
N LEU A 392 9.23 1.73 21.41
CA LEU A 392 10.02 0.78 22.18
C LEU A 392 11.50 1.16 22.15
N ALA A 393 12.03 1.50 20.97
CA ALA A 393 13.43 1.86 20.77
C ALA A 393 13.83 3.14 21.52
N MET A 394 12.90 4.09 21.65
CA MET A 394 13.14 5.39 22.30
C MET A 394 12.83 5.42 23.81
N ARG A 395 12.39 4.29 24.38
CA ARG A 395 12.22 4.13 25.84
C ARG A 395 13.50 3.64 26.54
N GLN A 396 14.51 3.28 25.77
CA GLN A 396 15.89 3.07 26.22
C GLN A 396 16.61 4.42 26.16
#